data_AF-A0A7W1YBX2-F1
#
_entry.id   AF-A0A7W1YBX2-F1
#
_cell.length_a   1.000
_cell.length_b   1.000
_cell.length_c   1.000
_cell.angle_alpha   90.00
_cell.angle_beta   90.00
_cell.angle_gamma   90.00
#
_symmetry.space_group_name_H-M   'P 1'
#
loop_
_entity.id
_entity.type
_entity.pdbx_description
1 polymer ?
#
loop_
_entity_poly.entity_id
_entity_poly.type
_entity_poly.pdbx_seq_one_letter_code
_entity_poly.pdbx_strand_id
1 'polypeptide(L)' 'MVDGAFNNFQIFHDKGQILMFVGSHGDKAGEFNLPAGIYIDRNNRVYVGDQLNHRVQVFQFLGGS' A
#
# COMPACT_ATOMS: atom_id res chain seq x y z
N MET A 1 -3.32 -6.28 4.50
CA MET A 1 -3.05 -5.73 5.84
C MET A 1 -1.96 -4.68 5.72
N VAL A 2 -2.13 -3.54 6.39
CA VAL A 2 -1.07 -2.54 6.51
C VAL A 2 -0.30 -2.90 7.76
N ASP A 3 0.98 -3.21 7.62
CA ASP A 3 1.83 -3.45 8.78
C ASP A 3 2.55 -2.14 9.12
N GLY A 4 1.93 -1.37 10.01
CA GLY A 4 2.44 -0.07 10.45
C GLY A 4 3.84 -0.13 11.07
N ALA A 5 4.32 -1.32 11.46
CA ALA A 5 5.67 -1.51 11.99
C ALA A 5 6.76 -1.60 10.90
N PHE A 6 6.39 -1.91 9.64
CA PHE A 6 7.36 -2.09 8.54
C PHE A 6 7.25 -1.07 7.41
N ASN A 7 6.41 -0.03 7.56
CA ASN A 7 6.21 1.01 6.55
C ASN A 7 5.87 0.45 5.15
N ASN A 8 5.10 -0.64 5.10
CA ASN A 8 4.67 -1.27 3.85
C ASN A 8 3.22 -1.77 3.92
N PHE A 9 2.68 -2.11 2.76
CA PHE A 9 1.48 -2.94 2.67
C PHE A 9 1.75 -4.21 1.85
N GLN A 10 1.02 -5.27 2.17
CA GLN A 10 1.22 -6.60 1.61
C GLN A 10 0.03 -7.02 0.76
N ILE A 11 0.31 -7.60 -0.40
CA ILE A 11 -0.68 -8.16 -1.33
C ILE A 11 -0.62 -9.68 -1.23
N PHE A 12 -1.79 -10.30 -1.11
CA PHE A 12 -1.95 -11.76 -0.99
C PHE A 12 -2.78 -12.29 -2.16
N HIS A 13 -2.59 -13.56 -2.50
CA HIS A 13 -3.56 -14.27 -3.35
C HIS A 13 -4.75 -14.77 -2.52
N ASP A 14 -5.71 -15.39 -3.20
CA ASP A 14 -6.96 -15.91 -2.64
C ASP A 14 -6.76 -17.03 -1.59
N LYS A 15 -5.60 -17.69 -1.57
CA LYS A 15 -5.24 -18.68 -0.54
C LYS A 15 -4.34 -18.10 0.56
N GLY A 16 -4.19 -16.78 0.64
CA GLY A 16 -3.46 -16.09 1.71
C GLY A 16 -1.93 -16.18 1.67
N GLN A 17 -1.32 -16.52 0.54
CA GLN A 17 0.14 -16.43 0.37
C GLN A 17 0.52 -15.04 -0.13
N ILE A 18 1.67 -14.55 0.31
CA ILE A 18 2.21 -13.25 -0.10
C ILE A 18 2.56 -13.29 -1.58
N LEU A 19 2.03 -12.34 -2.34
CA LEU A 19 2.42 -12.05 -3.72
C LEU A 19 3.54 -11.01 -3.77
N MET A 20 3.39 -9.91 -3.03
CA MET A 20 4.38 -8.84 -2.98
C MET A 20 4.20 -7.91 -1.78
N PHE A 21 5.24 -7.14 -1.50
CA PHE A 21 5.25 -6.01 -0.57
C PHE A 21 5.41 -4.73 -1.37
N VAL A 22 4.70 -3.67 -0.98
CA VAL A 22 4.85 -2.35 -1.58
C VAL A 22 5.26 -1.35 -0.51
N GLY A 23 6.40 -0.73 -0.74
CA GLY A 23 6.92 0.41 0.00
C GLY A 23 8.06 0.12 0.97
N SER A 24 8.62 1.21 1.48
CA SER A 24 9.69 1.30 2.47
C SER A 24 9.53 2.60 3.27
N HIS A 25 10.29 2.77 4.35
CA HIS A 25 10.28 4.04 5.09
C HIS A 25 10.78 5.20 4.23
N GLY A 26 10.09 6.35 4.28
CA GLY A 26 10.52 7.59 3.64
C GLY A 26 9.36 8.51 3.24
N ASP A 27 9.66 9.53 2.45
CA ASP A 27 8.74 10.61 2.07
C ASP A 27 8.56 10.75 0.55
N LYS A 28 9.14 9.86 -0.26
CA LYS A 28 8.98 9.86 -1.72
C LYS A 28 7.78 9.03 -2.18
N ALA A 29 7.44 9.10 -3.47
CA ALA A 29 6.40 8.26 -4.05
C ALA A 29 6.73 6.78 -3.88
N GLY A 30 5.81 6.02 -3.30
CA GLY A 30 6.01 4.61 -2.96
C GLY A 30 6.65 4.36 -1.60
N GLU A 31 7.14 5.39 -0.90
CA GLU A 31 7.65 5.30 0.48
C GLU A 31 6.57 5.74 1.48
N PHE A 32 6.63 5.28 2.72
CA PHE A 32 5.62 5.55 3.75
C PHE A 32 6.24 5.94 5.09
N ASN A 33 5.48 6.68 5.87
CA ASN A 33 5.78 6.99 7.26
C ASN A 33 4.50 6.85 8.10
N LEU A 34 4.40 5.73 8.82
CA LEU A 34 3.20 5.31 9.57
C LEU A 34 1.95 5.20 8.67
N PRO A 35 1.91 4.24 7.73
CA PRO A 35 0.69 4.00 6.96
C PRO A 35 -0.40 3.44 7.88
N ALA A 36 -1.60 4.04 7.86
CA ALA A 36 -2.65 3.77 8.86
C ALA A 36 -3.94 3.15 8.28
N GLY A 37 -4.23 3.38 7.00
CA GLY A 37 -5.46 2.90 6.36
C GLY A 37 -5.25 2.54 4.90
N ILE A 38 -5.99 1.53 4.43
CA ILE A 38 -6.01 1.08 3.04
C ILE A 38 -7.45 0.93 2.54
N TYR A 39 -7.72 1.41 1.33
CA TYR A 39 -9.00 1.22 0.64
C TYR A 39 -8.74 0.85 -0.81
N ILE A 40 -9.59 -0.01 -1.38
CA ILE A 40 -9.50 -0.41 -2.78
C ILE A 40 -10.83 -0.05 -3.45
N ASP A 41 -10.78 0.74 -4.52
CA ASP A 41 -11.98 1.10 -5.30
C ASP A 41 -12.31 0.05 -6.37
N ARG A 42 -13.47 0.23 -7.03
CA ARG A 42 -13.93 -0.67 -8.09
C ARG A 42 -13.06 -0.66 -9.36
N ASN A 43 -12.15 0.30 -9.49
CA ASN A 43 -11.20 0.40 -10.60
C ASN A 43 -9.82 -0.18 -10.24
N ASN A 44 -9.73 -0.97 -9.16
CA ASN A 44 -8.48 -1.52 -8.63
C ASN A 44 -7.43 -0.47 -8.28
N ARG A 45 -7.86 0.70 -7.82
CA ARG A 45 -6.95 1.68 -7.21
C ARG A 45 -6.84 1.43 -5.72
N VAL A 46 -5.61 1.39 -5.24
CA VAL A 46 -5.28 1.25 -3.83
C VAL A 46 -4.96 2.63 -3.27
N TYR A 47 -5.74 3.06 -2.28
CA TYR A 47 -5.55 4.30 -1.54
C TYR A 47 -4.91 3.95 -0.20
N VAL A 48 -3.79 4.60 0.11
CA VAL A 48 -3.07 4.40 1.37
C VAL A 48 -2.93 5.73 2.08
N GLY A 49 -3.43 5.80 3.31
CA GLY A 49 -3.22 6.94 4.20
C GLY A 49 -1.84 6.89 4.83
N ASP A 50 -0.98 7.85 4.47
CA ASP A 50 0.42 7.95 4.89
C ASP A 50 0.53 9.03 5.98
N GLN A 51 0.29 8.61 7.23
CA GLN A 51 -0.18 9.49 8.30
C GLN A 51 0.84 10.58 8.67
N LEU A 52 2.12 10.22 8.81
CA LEU A 52 3.16 11.17 9.22
C LEU A 52 3.74 11.97 8.06
N ASN A 53 3.53 11.52 6.82
CA ASN A 53 3.79 12.36 5.63
C ASN A 53 2.60 13.25 5.26
N HIS A 54 1.50 13.19 6.04
CA HIS A 54 0.31 14.01 5.86
C HIS A 54 -0.28 13.95 4.44
N ARG A 55 -0.26 12.77 3.82
CA ARG A 55 -0.73 12.57 2.44
C ARG A 55 -1.54 11.29 2.27
N VAL A 56 -2.21 11.21 1.13
CA VAL A 56 -2.78 9.96 0.60
C VAL A 56 -2.02 9.60 -0.67
N GLN A 57 -1.54 8.36 -0.76
CA GLN A 57 -0.96 7.83 -1.98
C GLN A 57 -1.96 6.92 -2.69
N VAL A 58 -2.00 6.99 -4.02
CA VAL A 58 -2.92 6.21 -4.85
C VAL A 58 -2.12 5.40 -5.86
N PHE A 59 -2.32 4.09 -5.86
CA PHE A 59 -1.67 3.16 -6.78
C PHE A 59 -2.72 2.56 -7.70
N GLN A 60 -2.46 2.55 -9.01
CA GLN A 60 -3.29 1.83 -9.97
C GLN A 60 -2.70 0.44 -10.18
N PHE A 61 -3.48 -0.60 -9.92
CA PHE A 61 -3.11 -1.93 -10.39
C PHE A 61 -3.30 -1.98 -11.92
N LEU A 62 -2.22 -2.26 -12.66
CA LEU A 62 -2.25 -2.32 -14.12
C LEU A 62 -2.50 -3.74 -14.66
N GLY A 63 -2.44 -4.77 -13.81
CA GLY A 63 -2.46 -6.16 -14.25
C GLY A 63 -1.16 -6.56 -14.94
N GLY A 64 -0.63 -7.74 -14.61
CA GLY A 64 0.38 -8.36 -15.47
C GLY A 64 -0.31 -8.81 -16.76
N SER A 65 0.26 -8.45 -17.91
CA SER A 65 -0.07 -9.02 -19.22
C SER A 65 0.08 -10.54 -19.22
#